data_AF-A0AA38C624-F1
#
_entry.id   AF-A0AA38C624-F1
#
_cell.length_a   1.000
_cell.length_b   1.000
_cell.length_c   1.000
_cell.angle_alpha   90.00
_cell.angle_beta   90.00
_cell.angle_gamma   90.00
#
_symmetry.space_group_name_H-M   'P 1'
#
loop_
_entity.id
_entity.type
_entity.pdbx_description
1 polymer ?
#
loop_
_entity_poly.entity_id
_entity_poly.type
_entity_poly.pdbx_seq_one_letter_code
_entity_poly.pdbx_strand_id
1 'polypeptide(L)'
;MKNKYWVLRHGRSIPNQNGLIVSSLENGVLPEYGLATDGILQANAAGDLFLKATDELRERYFGPRLELQSHDHYPEIWALDERDPFSRPEGGESVADVASRLSTIVPKIEAECEG
;
A
#
# COMPACT_ATOMS: atom_id res chain seq x y z
N MET A 1 4.91 -10.68 15.83
CA MET A 1 3.76 -10.78 14.90
C MET A 1 4.31 -10.65 13.48
N LYS A 2 3.95 -11.54 12.55
CA LYS A 2 4.54 -11.59 11.19
C LYS A 2 3.84 -10.68 10.16
N ASN A 3 2.65 -10.18 10.46
CA ASN A 3 1.86 -9.34 9.55
C ASN A 3 1.57 -7.99 10.20
N LYS A 4 1.55 -6.93 9.38
CA LYS A 4 1.03 -5.61 9.75
C LYS A 4 -0.31 -5.41 9.04
N TYR A 5 -1.29 -4.89 9.77
CA TYR A 5 -2.64 -4.61 9.27
C TYR A 5 -2.89 -3.11 9.36
N TRP A 6 -3.50 -2.55 8.32
CA TRP A 6 -3.91 -1.15 8.25
C TRP A 6 -5.43 -1.08 8.26
N VAL A 7 -5.99 -0.15 9.03
CA VAL A 7 -7.43 0.10 9.10
C VAL A 7 -7.66 1.58 8.83
N LEU A 8 -8.40 1.90 7.78
CA LEU A 8 -8.75 3.27 7.41
C LEU A 8 -10.24 3.50 7.65
N ARG A 9 -10.57 4.65 8.23
CA ARG A 9 -11.95 5.14 8.26
C ARG A 9 -12.28 5.79 6.92
N HIS A 10 -13.53 5.67 6.47
CA HIS A 10 -14.01 6.39 5.30
C HIS A 10 -13.90 7.93 5.50
N GLY A 11 -13.74 8.67 4.40
CA GLY A 11 -13.79 10.14 4.41
C GLY A 11 -15.16 10.68 4.82
N ARG A 12 -15.28 11.99 5.03
CA ARG A 12 -16.53 12.64 5.51
C ARG A 12 -17.72 12.28 4.61
N SER A 13 -18.76 11.69 5.18
CA SER A 13 -20.01 11.39 4.46
C SER A 13 -21.02 12.54 4.53
N ILE A 14 -22.00 12.54 3.62
CA ILE A 14 -23.13 13.48 3.66
C ILE A 14 -23.87 13.43 5.02
N PRO A 15 -24.15 12.25 5.62
CA PRO A 15 -24.65 12.14 6.98
C PRO A 15 -23.75 12.80 8.04
N ASN A 16 -22.43 12.63 7.96
CA ASN A 16 -21.52 13.30 8.88
C ASN A 16 -21.62 14.82 8.78
N GLN A 17 -21.80 15.34 7.56
CA GLN A 17 -22.02 16.77 7.34
C GLN A 17 -23.33 17.27 7.92
N ASN A 18 -24.37 16.44 7.88
CA ASN A 18 -25.71 16.77 8.38
C ASN A 18 -25.90 16.42 9.86
N GLY A 19 -24.89 15.92 10.57
CA GLY A 19 -24.99 15.50 11.96
C GLY A 19 -25.86 14.26 12.18
N LEU A 20 -26.02 13.42 11.15
CA LEU A 20 -26.84 12.21 11.17
C LEU A 20 -26.00 10.96 11.44
N ILE A 21 -26.59 10.02 12.15
CA ILE A 21 -26.02 8.69 12.37
C ILE A 21 -26.57 7.74 11.30
N VAL A 22 -25.67 7.12 10.55
CA VAL A 22 -25.98 6.01 9.64
C VAL A 22 -25.09 4.84 10.03
N SER A 23 -25.71 3.75 10.49
CA SER A 23 -25.01 2.57 11.02
C SER A 23 -25.56 1.24 10.50
N SER A 24 -26.65 1.24 9.72
CA SER A 24 -27.19 0.05 9.07
C SER A 24 -26.62 -0.12 7.67
N LEU A 25 -26.43 -1.37 7.24
CA LEU A 25 -25.95 -1.70 5.89
C LEU A 25 -26.94 -1.25 4.81
N GLU A 26 -28.25 -1.41 5.05
CA GLU A 26 -29.29 -0.96 4.11
C GLU A 26 -29.18 0.54 3.80
N ASN A 27 -28.89 1.36 4.81
CA ASN A 27 -28.70 2.80 4.60
C ASN A 27 -27.30 3.11 4.04
N GLY A 28 -26.26 2.39 4.48
CA GLY A 28 -24.88 2.66 4.10
C GLY A 28 -24.56 2.49 2.60
N VAL A 29 -25.45 1.85 1.83
CA VAL A 29 -25.31 1.69 0.37
C VAL A 29 -26.10 2.71 -0.44
N LEU A 30 -26.89 3.58 0.22
CA LEU A 30 -27.71 4.57 -0.46
C LEU A 30 -26.86 5.73 -0.99
N PRO A 31 -27.04 6.16 -2.25
CA PRO A 31 -26.24 7.24 -2.85
C PRO A 31 -26.25 8.55 -2.05
N GLU A 32 -27.38 8.91 -1.45
CA GLU A 32 -27.55 10.10 -0.60
C GLU A 32 -26.72 10.06 0.69
N TYR A 33 -26.21 8.89 1.08
CA TYR A 33 -25.37 8.68 2.26
C TYR A 33 -23.90 8.38 1.94
N GLY A 34 -23.52 8.55 0.67
CA GLY A 34 -22.13 8.47 0.22
C GLY A 34 -21.22 9.56 0.78
N LEU A 35 -20.01 9.64 0.21
CA LEU A 35 -19.04 10.67 0.57
C LEU A 35 -19.56 12.07 0.21
N ALA A 36 -19.34 13.03 1.10
CA ALA A 36 -19.48 14.44 0.77
C ALA A 36 -18.33 14.87 -0.16
N THR A 37 -18.43 16.04 -0.79
CA THR A 37 -17.37 16.59 -1.65
C THR A 37 -16.01 16.60 -0.94
N ASP A 38 -15.98 17.09 0.31
CA ASP A 38 -14.76 17.09 1.13
C ASP A 38 -14.26 15.67 1.43
N GLY A 39 -15.17 14.70 1.60
CA GLY A 39 -14.82 13.29 1.78
C GLY A 39 -14.21 12.64 0.55
N ILE A 40 -14.64 13.04 -0.64
CA ILE A 40 -14.02 12.62 -1.91
C ILE A 40 -12.62 13.21 -2.02
N LEU A 41 -12.46 14.51 -1.71
CA LEU A 41 -11.15 15.15 -1.69
C LEU A 41 -10.21 14.50 -0.67
N GLN A 42 -10.71 14.14 0.52
CA GLN A 42 -9.95 13.39 1.52
C GLN A 42 -9.51 12.00 1.01
N ALA A 43 -10.42 11.26 0.38
CA ALA A 43 -10.10 9.94 -0.17
C ALA A 43 -9.07 10.04 -1.30
N ASN A 44 -9.20 11.04 -2.18
CA ASN A 44 -8.23 11.28 -3.25
C ASN A 44 -6.89 11.75 -2.70
N ALA A 45 -6.86 12.68 -1.75
CA ALA A 45 -5.62 13.13 -1.11
C ALA A 45 -4.90 11.98 -0.39
N ALA A 46 -5.63 11.12 0.31
CA ALA A 46 -5.08 9.91 0.92
C ALA A 46 -4.52 8.96 -0.15
N GLY A 47 -5.22 8.82 -1.28
CA GLY A 47 -4.77 8.07 -2.46
C GLY A 47 -3.50 8.66 -3.09
N ASP A 48 -3.43 9.98 -3.24
CA ASP A 48 -2.28 10.73 -3.79
C ASP A 48 -1.06 10.66 -2.87
N LEU A 49 -1.29 10.69 -1.55
CA LEU A 49 -0.26 10.43 -0.56
C LEU A 49 0.23 8.98 -0.61
N PHE A 50 -0.67 8.04 -0.89
CA PHE A 50 -0.30 6.64 -1.17
C PHE A 50 0.45 6.49 -2.50
N LEU A 51 0.14 7.36 -3.47
CA LEU A 51 0.70 7.43 -4.83
C LEU A 51 1.96 8.29 -4.92
N LYS A 52 2.42 8.95 -3.85
CA LYS A 52 3.74 9.62 -3.82
C LYS A 52 4.76 8.57 -4.23
N ALA A 53 5.14 8.63 -5.51
CA ALA A 53 6.00 7.67 -6.20
C ALA A 53 7.42 7.84 -5.67
N THR A 54 7.62 7.30 -4.49
CA THR A 54 8.89 7.17 -3.82
C THR A 54 9.58 5.97 -4.48
N ASP A 55 10.86 6.11 -4.83
CA ASP A 55 11.66 4.99 -5.39
C ASP A 55 11.62 3.77 -4.45
N GLU A 56 11.27 3.99 -3.19
CA GLU A 56 11.02 3.04 -2.13
C GLU A 56 9.76 2.19 -2.31
N LEU A 57 8.91 2.46 -3.31
CA LEU A 57 7.79 1.60 -3.72
C LEU A 57 8.02 0.93 -5.08
N ARG A 58 9.16 1.14 -5.74
CA ARG A 58 9.48 0.43 -6.99
C ARG A 58 9.50 -1.09 -6.80
N GLU A 59 9.22 -1.82 -7.88
CA GLU A 59 9.32 -3.28 -7.93
C GLU A 59 10.72 -3.77 -7.52
N ARG A 60 10.78 -4.97 -6.95
CA ARG A 60 12.03 -5.65 -6.60
C ARG A 60 12.93 -5.76 -7.82
N TYR A 61 14.17 -5.33 -7.67
CA TYR A 61 15.19 -5.53 -8.68
C TYR A 61 15.83 -6.91 -8.52
N PHE A 62 15.62 -7.80 -9.49
CA PHE A 62 16.15 -9.16 -9.44
C PHE A 62 17.63 -9.27 -9.86
N GLY A 63 18.24 -8.16 -10.28
CA GLY A 63 19.63 -8.09 -10.72
C GLY A 63 19.77 -8.13 -12.25
N PRO A 64 20.93 -7.68 -12.78
CA PRO A 64 21.11 -7.45 -14.21
C PRO A 64 21.00 -8.72 -15.06
N ARG A 65 21.26 -9.90 -14.47
CA ARG A 65 21.14 -11.19 -15.17
C ARG A 65 19.69 -11.52 -15.55
N LEU A 66 18.72 -11.05 -14.77
CA LEU A 66 17.30 -11.39 -14.95
C LEU A 66 16.49 -10.24 -15.55
N GLU A 67 17.09 -9.08 -15.75
CA GLU A 67 16.45 -7.95 -16.39
C GLU A 67 16.09 -8.28 -17.86
N LEU A 68 14.85 -7.99 -18.26
CA LEU A 68 14.29 -8.31 -19.57
C LEU A 68 14.29 -9.80 -19.95
N GLN A 69 14.37 -10.71 -18.97
CA GLN A 69 14.28 -12.16 -19.19
C GLN A 69 12.85 -12.69 -18.99
N SER A 70 12.61 -13.96 -19.36
CA SER A 70 11.31 -14.62 -19.19
C SER A 70 10.93 -14.77 -17.71
N HIS A 71 9.63 -14.76 -17.40
CA HIS A 71 9.11 -15.10 -16.07
C HIS A 71 9.41 -16.54 -15.65
N ASP A 72 9.83 -17.41 -16.57
CA ASP A 72 10.22 -18.79 -16.29
C ASP A 72 11.43 -18.91 -15.34
N HIS A 73 12.13 -17.81 -15.09
CA HIS A 73 13.21 -17.73 -14.11
C HIS A 73 12.72 -17.54 -12.66
N TYR A 74 11.44 -17.25 -12.42
CA TYR A 74 10.93 -17.05 -11.05
C TYR A 74 11.17 -18.24 -10.09
N PRO A 75 11.02 -19.51 -10.50
CA PRO A 75 11.30 -20.64 -9.61
C PRO A 75 12.73 -20.63 -9.03
N GLU A 76 13.72 -20.13 -9.78
CA GLU A 76 15.09 -19.99 -9.30
C GLU A 76 15.19 -18.99 -8.14
N ILE A 77 14.56 -17.81 -8.31
CA ILE A 77 14.54 -16.77 -7.28
C ILE A 77 13.73 -17.21 -6.06
N TRP A 78 12.58 -17.86 -6.25
CA TRP A 78 11.77 -18.34 -5.14
C TRP A 78 12.49 -19.41 -4.33
N ALA A 79 13.25 -20.31 -4.98
CA ALA A 79 14.06 -21.30 -4.29
C ALA A 79 15.22 -20.67 -3.49
N LEU A 80 15.73 -19.51 -3.91
CA LEU A 80 16.68 -18.71 -3.14
C LEU A 80 16.01 -18.07 -1.92
N ASP A 81 14.88 -17.41 -2.14
CA ASP A 81 14.11 -16.70 -1.10
C ASP A 81 13.60 -17.65 -0.01
N GLU A 82 13.12 -18.84 -0.39
CA GLU A 82 12.63 -19.88 0.53
C GLU A 82 13.74 -20.39 1.46
N ARG A 83 14.98 -20.45 0.95
CA ARG A 83 16.14 -20.89 1.72
C ARG A 83 16.59 -19.84 2.72
N ASP A 84 16.66 -18.58 2.27
CA ASP A 84 17.09 -17.46 3.09
C ASP A 84 16.53 -16.13 2.56
N PRO A 85 15.63 -15.45 3.30
CA PRO A 85 15.04 -14.18 2.87
C PRO A 85 16.03 -13.01 2.85
N PHE A 86 17.24 -13.16 3.41
CA PHE A 86 18.31 -12.16 3.38
C PHE A 86 19.30 -12.36 2.23
N SER A 87 19.23 -13.50 1.55
CA SER A 87 20.09 -13.79 0.41
C SER A 87 19.69 -12.96 -0.80
N ARG A 88 20.69 -12.33 -1.43
CA ARG A 88 20.50 -11.50 -2.63
C ARG A 88 20.84 -12.29 -3.89
N PRO A 89 20.04 -12.19 -4.96
CA PRO A 89 20.53 -12.56 -6.29
C PRO A 89 21.64 -11.59 -6.70
N GLU A 90 22.49 -12.01 -7.63
CA GLU A 90 23.65 -11.22 -8.07
C GLU A 90 23.22 -9.81 -8.54
N GLY A 91 23.69 -8.78 -7.83
CA GLY A 91 23.38 -7.38 -8.12
C GLY A 91 21.92 -6.96 -7.85
N GLY A 92 21.07 -7.86 -7.35
CA GLY A 92 19.67 -7.58 -7.04
C GLY A 92 19.38 -7.47 -5.54
N GLU A 93 18.09 -7.40 -5.24
CA GLU A 93 17.54 -7.23 -3.89
C GLU A 93 17.05 -8.57 -3.32
N SER A 94 17.25 -8.76 -2.02
CA SER A 94 16.61 -9.83 -1.26
C SER A 94 15.17 -9.45 -0.89
N VAL A 95 14.38 -10.43 -0.42
CA VAL A 95 13.06 -10.15 0.15
C VAL A 95 13.17 -9.24 1.37
N ALA A 96 14.21 -9.41 2.20
CA ALA A 96 14.46 -8.55 3.34
C ALA A 96 14.74 -7.09 2.96
N ASP A 97 15.42 -6.83 1.85
CA ASP A 97 15.67 -5.46 1.35
C ASP A 97 14.36 -4.77 0.95
N VAL A 98 13.50 -5.48 0.22
CA VAL A 98 12.18 -4.97 -0.16
C VAL A 98 11.33 -4.68 1.07
N ALA A 99 11.30 -5.60 2.04
CA ALA A 99 10.56 -5.43 3.28
C ALA A 99 11.10 -4.25 4.12
N SER A 100 12.42 -4.11 4.22
CA SER A 100 13.09 -3.01 4.93
C SER A 100 12.71 -1.64 4.33
N ARG A 101 12.80 -1.53 3.00
CA ARG A 101 12.46 -0.31 2.24
C ARG A 101 11.00 0.08 2.45
N LEU A 102 10.08 -0.87 2.30
CA LEU A 102 8.66 -0.66 2.57
C LEU A 102 8.41 -0.25 4.04
N SER A 103 9.06 -0.93 4.99
CA SER A 103 8.90 -0.62 6.43
C SER A 103 9.42 0.76 6.82
N THR A 104 10.33 1.32 6.04
CA THR A 104 10.93 2.65 6.27
C THR A 104 10.07 3.75 5.69
N ILE A 105 9.51 3.53 4.50
CA ILE A 105 8.79 4.59 3.78
C ILE A 105 7.36 4.76 4.28
N VAL A 106 6.69 3.68 4.69
CA VAL A 106 5.31 3.76 5.15
C VAL A 106 5.15 4.71 6.33
N PRO A 107 5.91 4.62 7.45
CA PRO A 107 5.78 5.57 8.56
C PRO A 107 6.07 7.02 8.18
N LYS A 108 6.94 7.26 7.18
CA LYS A 108 7.24 8.61 6.71
C LYS A 108 6.06 9.20 5.94
N ILE A 109 5.46 8.42 5.04
CA ILE A 109 4.24 8.81 4.33
C ILE A 109 3.15 9.12 5.36
N GLU A 110 2.97 8.25 6.36
CA GLU A 110 1.96 8.45 7.41
C GLU A 110 2.17 9.72 8.23
N ALA A 111 3.41 10.04 8.60
CA ALA A 111 3.72 11.26 9.36
C ALA A 111 3.46 12.56 8.57
N GLU A 112 3.49 12.50 7.23
CA GLU A 112 3.16 13.64 6.35
C GLU A 112 1.65 13.80 6.12
N CYS A 113 0.85 12.81 6.53
CA CYS A 113 -0.61 12.84 6.44
C CYS A 113 -1.19 13.26 7.79
N GLU A 114 -1.43 14.55 8.00
CA GLU A 114 -2.29 14.99 9.11
C GLU A 114 -3.73 14.55 8.81
N GLY A 115 -4.28 13.70 9.68
CA GLY A 115 -5.67 13.24 9.61
C GLY A 115 -6.68 14.28 10.05
#